data_AF-A0A356W319-F1
#
_entry.id   AF-A0A356W319-F1
#
_cell.length_a   1.000
_cell.length_b   1.000
_cell.length_c   1.000
_cell.angle_alpha   90.00
_cell.angle_beta   90.00
_cell.angle_gamma   90.00
#
_symmetry.space_group_name_H-M   'P 1'
#
loop_
_entity.id
_entity.type
_entity.pdbx_description
1 polymer ?
#
loop_
_entity_poly.entity_id
_entity_poly.type
_entity_poly.pdbx_seq_one_letter_code
_entity_poly.pdbx_strand_id
1 'polypeptide(L)'
;MGSDMDQPTRMAKGALRGVAEFLWPQRSLVSGQRGVGKGPLTASEFAAIGFLSDPVCNTCGRPMELDLGPEAQCAACIARPPRWDRARAALIYDAASRRIVLDLKRSGRRDGLRTMTGWMQRTGANLIAEADMIIPVPLHYTRL
;
A
#
# COMPACT_ATOMS: atom_id res chain seq x y z
N MET A 1 -25.76 -19.00 31.58
CA MET A 1 -25.38 -17.70 32.17
C MET A 1 -23.87 -17.54 32.08
N GLY A 2 -23.36 -16.67 31.20
CA GLY A 2 -21.90 -16.51 31.02
C GLY A 2 -21.53 -15.30 30.15
N SER A 3 -22.33 -14.23 30.20
CA SER A 3 -22.24 -13.09 29.25
C SER A 3 -21.74 -11.79 29.89
N ASP A 4 -21.51 -11.75 31.20
CA ASP A 4 -21.37 -10.47 31.92
C ASP A 4 -19.91 -9.97 32.07
N MET A 5 -18.90 -10.82 31.83
CA MET A 5 -17.50 -10.46 32.11
C MET A 5 -16.75 -9.86 30.89
N ASP A 6 -17.31 -9.97 29.67
CA ASP A 6 -16.73 -9.44 28.43
C ASP A 6 -17.17 -8.01 28.10
N GLN A 7 -18.22 -7.51 28.75
CA GLN A 7 -18.80 -6.20 28.50
C GLN A 7 -17.99 -5.03 29.09
N PRO A 8 -17.51 -5.09 30.35
CA PRO A 8 -16.71 -3.99 30.92
C PRO A 8 -15.35 -3.83 30.22
N THR A 9 -14.73 -4.93 29.80
CA THR A 9 -13.46 -4.93 29.07
C THR A 9 -13.60 -4.36 27.65
N ARG A 10 -14.75 -4.57 26.99
CA ARG A 10 -15.07 -3.96 25.68
C ARG A 10 -15.31 -2.46 25.78
N MET A 11 -16.03 -2.00 26.80
CA MET A 11 -16.26 -0.57 27.05
C MET A 11 -14.96 0.18 27.38
N ALA A 12 -14.12 -0.39 28.26
CA ALA A 12 -12.82 0.20 28.61
C ALA A 12 -11.90 0.33 27.39
N LYS A 13 -11.86 -0.69 26.50
CA LYS A 13 -11.11 -0.64 25.24
C LYS A 13 -11.65 0.43 24.29
N GLY A 14 -12.96 0.63 24.22
CA GLY A 14 -13.60 1.68 23.42
C GLY A 14 -13.21 3.09 23.89
N ALA A 15 -13.25 3.33 25.20
CA ALA A 15 -12.87 4.61 25.80
C ALA A 15 -11.38 4.93 25.59
N LEU A 16 -10.50 3.96 25.85
CA LEU A 16 -9.06 4.09 25.59
C LEU A 16 -8.76 4.42 24.12
N ARG A 17 -9.45 3.75 23.20
CA ARG A 17 -9.32 4.02 21.77
C ARG A 17 -9.79 5.43 21.40
N GLY A 18 -10.91 5.89 21.97
CA GLY A 18 -11.41 7.24 21.74
C GLY A 18 -10.44 8.32 22.22
N VAL A 19 -9.85 8.15 23.40
CA VAL A 19 -8.81 9.06 23.92
C VAL A 19 -7.56 9.03 23.04
N ALA A 20 -7.13 7.84 22.60
CA ALA A 20 -5.99 7.70 21.70
C ALA A 20 -6.25 8.37 20.33
N GLU A 21 -7.44 8.22 19.75
CA GLU A 21 -7.83 8.88 18.49
C GLU A 21 -7.91 10.41 18.64
N PHE A 22 -8.27 10.92 19.82
CA PHE A 22 -8.28 12.36 20.10
C PHE A 22 -6.86 12.93 20.25
N LEU A 23 -5.99 12.26 21.02
CA LEU A 23 -4.61 12.66 21.24
C LEU A 23 -3.73 12.47 20.00
N TRP A 24 -3.93 11.37 19.27
CA TRP A 24 -3.23 11.00 18.04
C TRP A 24 -4.22 10.77 16.88
N PRO A 25 -4.82 11.85 16.36
CA PRO A 25 -5.72 11.74 15.24
C PRO A 25 -4.95 11.31 14.00
N GLN A 26 -5.57 10.44 13.23
CA GLN A 26 -5.07 10.02 11.93
C GLN A 26 -4.91 11.27 11.04
N ARG A 27 -3.73 11.38 10.43
CA ARG A 27 -3.39 12.47 9.51
C ARG A 27 -3.34 11.89 8.12
N SER A 28 -3.80 12.65 7.13
CA SER A 28 -3.72 12.24 5.74
C SER A 28 -2.28 11.84 5.36
N LEU A 29 -2.13 10.78 4.56
CA LEU A 29 -0.83 10.36 4.03
C LEU A 29 -0.27 11.33 2.99
N VAL A 30 -1.10 12.19 2.40
CA VAL A 30 -0.69 13.17 1.37
C VAL A 30 -0.54 14.56 1.97
N SER A 31 -1.64 15.20 2.40
CA SER A 31 -1.60 16.57 2.94
C SER A 31 -1.07 16.66 4.37
N GLY A 32 -1.17 15.56 5.15
CA GLY A 32 -0.92 15.59 6.58
C GLY A 32 -1.98 16.35 7.37
N GLN A 33 -3.07 16.79 6.75
CA GLN A 33 -4.21 17.40 7.43
C GLN A 33 -5.03 16.33 8.16
N ARG A 34 -5.79 16.74 9.18
CA ARG A 34 -6.77 15.86 9.83
C ARG A 34 -7.93 15.67 8.84
N GLY A 35 -8.13 14.43 8.39
CA GLY A 35 -9.24 14.09 7.50
C GLY A 35 -10.57 14.06 8.25
N VAL A 36 -11.67 14.15 7.50
CA VAL A 36 -13.01 13.85 7.99
C VAL A 36 -13.23 12.35 7.80
N GLY A 37 -13.24 11.58 8.89
CA GLY A 37 -13.46 10.13 8.89
C GLY A 37 -12.25 9.29 9.34
N LYS A 38 -12.39 7.97 9.24
CA LYS A 38 -11.39 6.99 9.73
C LYS A 38 -10.33 6.62 8.69
N GLY A 39 -10.43 7.17 7.47
CA GLY A 39 -9.56 6.86 6.35
C GLY A 39 -8.24 7.66 6.37
N PRO A 40 -7.17 7.11 5.81
CA PRO A 40 -5.84 7.75 5.76
C PRO A 40 -5.71 8.81 4.66
N LEU A 41 -6.78 9.05 3.88
CA LEU A 41 -6.83 9.97 2.74
C LEU A 41 -8.23 10.59 2.66
N THR A 42 -8.32 11.82 2.18
CA THR A 42 -9.60 12.39 1.73
C THR A 42 -10.01 11.76 0.39
N ALA A 43 -11.28 11.94 0.00
CA ALA A 43 -11.76 11.46 -1.30
C ALA A 43 -10.99 12.09 -2.48
N SER A 44 -10.67 13.38 -2.41
CA SER A 44 -9.91 14.07 -3.47
C SER A 44 -8.46 13.60 -3.54
N GLU A 45 -7.81 13.36 -2.40
CA GLU A 45 -6.45 12.80 -2.36
C GLU A 45 -6.44 11.37 -2.92
N PHE A 46 -7.44 10.57 -2.57
CA PHE A 46 -7.58 9.22 -3.11
C PHE A 46 -7.77 9.24 -4.63
N ALA A 47 -8.64 10.10 -5.15
CA ALA A 47 -8.90 10.21 -6.58
C ALA A 47 -7.68 10.73 -7.38
N ALA A 48 -6.80 11.51 -6.75
CA ALA A 48 -5.60 12.04 -7.39
C ALA A 48 -4.47 10.99 -7.51
N ILE A 49 -4.54 9.88 -6.78
CA ILE A 49 -3.50 8.84 -6.80
C ILE A 49 -3.73 7.91 -8.00
N GLY A 50 -2.74 7.78 -8.87
CA GLY A 50 -2.73 6.79 -9.94
C GLY A 50 -2.52 5.37 -9.41
N PHE A 51 -3.59 4.68 -9.02
CA PHE A 51 -3.51 3.26 -8.65
C PHE A 51 -3.30 2.38 -9.88
N LEU A 52 -2.39 1.41 -9.78
CA LEU A 52 -2.14 0.43 -10.83
C LEU A 52 -3.00 -0.82 -10.63
N SER A 53 -3.72 -1.17 -11.69
CA SER A 53 -4.45 -2.42 -11.87
C SER A 53 -4.20 -2.94 -13.28
N ASP A 54 -4.64 -4.16 -13.56
CA ASP A 54 -4.59 -4.72 -14.91
C ASP A 54 -5.39 -3.84 -15.90
N PRO A 55 -4.97 -3.78 -17.18
CA PRO A 55 -3.86 -4.52 -17.78
C PRO A 55 -2.48 -3.89 -17.52
N VAL A 56 -1.52 -4.71 -17.11
CA VAL A 56 -0.09 -4.34 -16.98
C VAL A 56 0.80 -5.37 -17.68
N CYS A 57 2.01 -4.96 -18.07
CA CYS A 57 3.02 -5.89 -18.57
C CYS A 57 3.33 -6.95 -17.52
N ASN A 58 3.25 -8.23 -17.89
CA ASN A 58 3.46 -9.32 -16.96
C ASN A 58 4.86 -9.26 -16.31
N THR A 59 5.89 -8.90 -17.08
CA THR A 59 7.28 -8.84 -16.60
C THR A 59 7.59 -7.63 -15.72
N CYS A 60 7.36 -6.39 -16.21
CA CYS A 60 7.79 -5.18 -15.49
C CYS A 60 6.67 -4.46 -14.73
N GLY A 61 5.41 -4.86 -14.90
CA GLY A 61 4.26 -4.21 -14.27
C GLY A 61 3.93 -2.82 -14.81
N ARG A 62 4.50 -2.42 -15.96
CA ARG A 62 4.13 -1.16 -16.63
C ARG A 62 2.66 -1.23 -17.10
N PRO A 63 1.82 -0.21 -16.84
CA PRO A 63 0.45 -0.19 -17.36
C PRO A 63 0.41 -0.24 -18.89
N MET A 64 -0.58 -0.96 -19.41
CA MET A 64 -0.80 -1.16 -20.85
C MET A 64 -2.14 -0.54 -21.25
N GLU A 65 -2.25 -0.07 -22.49
CA GLU A 65 -3.49 0.53 -23.00
C GLU A 65 -4.55 -0.52 -23.38
N LEU A 66 -4.09 -1.71 -23.76
CA LEU A 66 -4.92 -2.82 -24.19
C LEU A 66 -4.61 -4.06 -23.34
N ASP A 67 -5.66 -4.80 -23.02
CA ASP A 67 -5.53 -6.14 -22.46
C ASP A 67 -5.19 -7.12 -23.59
N LEU A 68 -3.94 -7.58 -23.61
CA LEU A 68 -3.44 -8.58 -24.56
C LEU A 68 -3.37 -9.98 -23.92
N GLY A 69 -4.01 -10.17 -22.76
CA GLY A 69 -4.00 -11.41 -21.99
C GLY A 69 -2.96 -11.44 -20.87
N PRO A 70 -2.98 -12.50 -20.04
CA PRO A 70 -2.22 -12.56 -18.79
C PRO A 70 -0.69 -12.55 -18.96
N GLU A 71 -0.20 -13.03 -20.10
CA GLU A 71 1.24 -13.11 -20.41
C GLU A 71 1.72 -11.93 -21.28
N ALA A 72 0.92 -10.88 -21.41
CA ALA A 72 1.24 -9.72 -22.22
C ALA A 72 2.55 -9.04 -21.76
N GLN A 73 3.45 -8.79 -22.71
CA GLN A 73 4.71 -8.08 -22.46
C GLN A 73 4.76 -6.76 -23.24
N CYS A 74 5.33 -5.72 -22.62
CA CYS A 74 5.59 -4.48 -23.34
C CYS A 74 6.82 -4.63 -24.24
N ALA A 75 6.88 -3.82 -25.30
CA ALA A 75 8.00 -3.85 -26.26
C ALA A 75 9.38 -3.69 -25.60
N ALA A 76 9.48 -2.90 -24.53
CA ALA A 76 10.73 -2.70 -23.80
C ALA A 76 11.22 -3.99 -23.11
N CYS A 77 10.32 -4.77 -22.51
CA CYS A 77 10.67 -6.06 -21.90
C CYS A 77 11.05 -7.10 -22.95
N ILE A 78 10.36 -7.13 -24.10
CA ILE A 78 10.68 -8.04 -25.20
C ILE A 78 12.08 -7.73 -25.76
N ALA A 79 12.36 -6.44 -26.00
CA ALA A 79 13.64 -6.01 -26.57
C ALA A 79 14.83 -6.20 -25.62
N ARG A 80 14.61 -6.02 -24.31
CA ARG A 80 15.64 -6.16 -23.28
C ARG A 80 15.03 -6.69 -21.99
N PRO A 81 14.94 -8.02 -21.83
CA PRO A 81 14.37 -8.62 -20.63
C PRO A 81 15.13 -8.20 -19.37
N PRO A 82 14.43 -7.79 -18.29
CA PRO A 82 15.07 -7.50 -17.01
C PRO A 82 15.56 -8.78 -16.32
N ARG A 83 16.31 -8.63 -15.23
CA ARG A 83 16.87 -9.76 -14.43
C ARG A 83 15.87 -10.37 -13.43
N TRP A 84 14.58 -10.15 -13.63
CA TRP A 84 13.51 -10.63 -12.76
C TRP A 84 12.33 -11.10 -13.62
N ASP A 85 11.57 -12.07 -13.12
CA ASP A 85 10.49 -12.70 -13.88
C ASP A 85 9.26 -11.79 -13.96
N ARG A 86 8.82 -11.28 -12.81
CA ARG A 86 7.60 -10.48 -12.67
C ARG A 86 7.76 -9.41 -11.60
N ALA A 87 7.32 -8.20 -11.91
CA ALA A 87 7.24 -7.08 -10.98
C ALA A 87 5.82 -6.49 -10.96
N ARG A 88 5.39 -6.00 -9.79
CA ARG A 88 4.15 -5.26 -9.61
C ARG A 88 4.40 -4.02 -8.75
N ALA A 89 3.71 -2.95 -9.07
CA ALA A 89 3.69 -1.72 -8.28
C ALA A 89 2.24 -1.37 -7.97
N ALA A 90 1.97 -0.86 -6.78
CA ALA A 90 0.61 -0.47 -6.39
C ALA A 90 0.18 0.87 -7.04
N LEU A 91 1.14 1.76 -7.31
CA LEU A 91 0.91 3.15 -7.69
C LEU A 91 1.82 3.57 -8.85
N ILE A 92 1.34 4.46 -9.71
CA ILE A 92 2.16 5.31 -10.56
C ILE A 92 2.91 6.29 -9.66
N TYR A 93 4.21 6.43 -9.85
CA TYR A 93 5.01 7.41 -9.12
C TYR A 93 4.88 8.79 -9.77
N ASP A 94 4.04 9.64 -9.17
CA ASP A 94 3.67 10.97 -9.69
C ASP A 94 3.59 12.00 -8.54
N ALA A 95 3.04 13.18 -8.80
CA ALA A 95 2.92 14.23 -7.79
C ALA A 95 2.09 13.81 -6.56
N ALA A 96 1.04 13.01 -6.75
CA ALA A 96 0.12 12.61 -5.67
C ALA A 96 0.72 11.48 -4.81
N SER A 97 1.34 10.49 -5.43
CA SER A 97 1.91 9.33 -4.71
C SER A 97 3.31 9.61 -4.15
N ARG A 98 4.06 10.54 -4.75
CA ARG A 98 5.46 10.84 -4.38
C ARG A 98 5.64 11.13 -2.90
N ARG A 99 4.74 11.92 -2.31
CA ARG A 99 4.84 12.28 -0.89
C ARG A 99 4.70 11.07 0.01
N ILE A 100 3.74 10.19 -0.26
CA ILE A 100 3.52 8.94 0.51
C ILE A 100 4.79 8.08 0.48
N VAL A 101 5.37 7.89 -0.71
CA VAL A 101 6.58 7.07 -0.90
C VAL A 101 7.80 7.67 -0.21
N LEU A 102 8.00 8.99 -0.35
CA LEU A 102 9.16 9.67 0.24
C LEU A 102 9.06 9.80 1.76
N ASP A 103 7.86 10.00 2.30
CA ASP A 103 7.65 10.05 3.75
C ASP A 103 8.04 8.70 4.39
N LEU A 104 7.65 7.59 3.77
CA LEU A 104 8.11 6.27 4.21
C LEU A 104 9.64 6.10 4.06
N LYS A 105 10.17 6.38 2.86
CA LYS A 105 11.58 6.11 2.51
C LYS A 105 12.57 7.01 3.26
N ARG A 106 12.20 8.25 3.56
CA ARG A 106 13.13 9.28 4.05
C ARG A 106 12.77 9.89 5.39
N SER A 107 11.48 10.04 5.73
CA SER A 107 11.08 10.65 7.01
C SER A 107 10.73 9.64 8.10
N GLY A 108 10.74 8.34 7.77
CA GLY A 108 10.43 7.27 8.73
C GLY A 108 8.95 7.25 9.14
N ARG A 109 8.08 7.88 8.34
CA ARG A 109 6.64 7.92 8.58
C ARG A 109 6.02 6.54 8.30
N ARG A 110 5.47 5.90 9.34
CA ARG A 110 5.00 4.49 9.32
C ARG A 110 3.51 4.31 9.57
N ASP A 111 2.77 5.37 9.88
CA ASP A 111 1.31 5.34 10.09
C ASP A 111 0.54 4.84 8.86
N GLY A 112 1.09 5.00 7.65
CA GLY A 112 0.51 4.51 6.41
C GLY A 112 0.79 3.04 6.06
N LEU A 113 1.60 2.30 6.83
CA LEU A 113 2.10 0.98 6.42
C LEU A 113 0.99 -0.02 6.11
N ARG A 114 -0.05 -0.10 6.95
CA ARG A 114 -1.18 -1.03 6.74
C ARG A 114 -1.91 -0.72 5.43
N THR A 115 -2.15 0.56 5.15
CA THR A 115 -2.82 1.03 3.95
C THR A 115 -1.99 0.73 2.70
N MET A 116 -0.71 1.10 2.71
CA MET A 116 0.20 0.88 1.59
C MET A 116 0.41 -0.61 1.31
N THR A 117 0.55 -1.42 2.36
CA THR A 117 0.66 -2.89 2.24
C THR A 117 -0.63 -3.47 1.65
N GLY A 118 -1.81 -2.99 2.06
CA GLY A 118 -3.07 -3.39 1.46
C GLY A 118 -3.15 -3.06 -0.04
N TRP A 119 -2.59 -1.93 -0.47
CA TRP A 119 -2.50 -1.61 -1.90
C TRP A 119 -1.55 -2.55 -2.64
N MET A 120 -0.38 -2.84 -2.08
CA MET A 120 0.58 -3.78 -2.65
C MET A 120 0.03 -5.20 -2.72
N GLN A 121 -0.67 -5.66 -1.69
CA GLN A 121 -1.31 -6.97 -1.65
C GLN A 121 -2.36 -7.13 -2.73
N ARG A 122 -3.16 -6.09 -3.01
CA ARG A 122 -4.17 -6.14 -4.07
C ARG A 122 -3.55 -6.28 -5.46
N THR A 123 -2.60 -5.42 -5.80
CA THR A 123 -1.97 -5.46 -7.14
C THR A 123 -0.99 -6.63 -7.30
N GLY A 124 -0.42 -7.12 -6.20
CA GLY A 124 0.52 -8.24 -6.18
C GLY A 124 -0.09 -9.58 -5.77
N ALA A 125 -1.42 -9.71 -5.70
CA ALA A 125 -2.08 -10.88 -5.10
C ALA A 125 -1.59 -12.21 -5.70
N ASN A 126 -1.54 -12.30 -7.03
CA ASN A 126 -1.08 -13.52 -7.72
C ASN A 126 0.41 -13.79 -7.45
N LEU A 127 1.26 -12.75 -7.48
CA LEU A 127 2.69 -12.87 -7.14
C LEU A 127 2.91 -13.39 -5.71
N ILE A 128 2.11 -12.90 -4.77
CA ILE A 128 2.22 -13.29 -3.36
C ILE A 128 1.69 -14.71 -3.16
N ALA A 129 0.62 -15.10 -3.85
CA ALA A 129 0.04 -16.44 -3.77
C ALA A 129 0.97 -17.51 -4.34
N GLU A 130 1.76 -17.17 -5.35
CA GLU A 130 2.76 -18.05 -5.98
C GLU A 130 4.11 -18.06 -5.24
N ALA A 131 4.33 -17.19 -4.25
CA ALA A 131 5.62 -17.04 -3.59
C ALA A 131 5.81 -18.04 -2.43
N ASP A 132 6.88 -18.84 -2.49
CA ASP A 132 7.29 -19.71 -1.38
C ASP A 132 7.85 -18.91 -0.18
N MET A 133 8.46 -17.75 -0.45
CA MET A 133 9.09 -16.91 0.57
C MET A 133 9.02 -15.42 0.22
N ILE A 134 8.87 -14.58 1.25
CA ILE A 134 9.02 -13.13 1.15
C ILE A 134 10.34 -12.73 1.81
N ILE A 135 11.27 -12.20 1.02
CA ILE A 135 12.58 -11.77 1.48
C ILE A 135 12.63 -10.23 1.46
N PRO A 136 12.89 -9.57 2.60
CA PRO A 136 13.13 -8.12 2.60
C PRO A 136 14.41 -7.81 1.82
N VAL A 137 14.36 -6.83 0.91
CA VAL A 137 15.57 -6.34 0.22
C VAL A 137 16.18 -5.22 1.06
N PRO A 138 17.30 -5.46 1.77
CA PRO A 138 17.90 -4.46 2.62
C PRO A 138 18.51 -3.33 1.78
N LEU A 139 18.36 -2.09 2.25
CA LEU A 139 19.11 -0.97 1.67
C LEU A 139 20.59 -0.99 2.10
N HIS A 140 20.92 -1.65 3.21
CA HIS A 140 22.28 -1.77 3.75
C HIS A 140 22.47 -3.14 4.41
N TYR A 141 23.62 -3.78 4.19
CA TYR A 141 23.91 -5.16 4.63
C TYR A 141 23.85 -5.38 6.15
N THR A 142 23.87 -4.31 6.95
CA THR A 142 23.72 -4.36 8.43
C THR A 142 22.32 -4.02 8.93
N ARG A 143 21.37 -3.68 8.06
CA ARG A 143 20.00 -3.33 8.42
C ARG A 143 19.00 -4.30 7.79
N LEU A 144 18.31 -5.04 8.66
CA LEU A 144 17.03 -5.71 8.41
C LEU A 144 15.94 -4.95 9.18
#